data_AF-A0A962NGT8-F1
#
_entry.id   AF-A0A962NGT8-F1
#
_cell.length_a   1.000
_cell.length_b   1.000
_cell.length_c   1.000
_cell.angle_alpha   90.00
_cell.angle_beta   90.00
_cell.angle_gamma   90.00
#
_symmetry.space_group_name_H-M   'P 1'
#
loop_
_entity.id
_entity.type
_entity.pdbx_description
1 polymer ?
#
loop_
_entity_poly.entity_id
_entity_poly.type
_entity_poly.pdbx_seq_one_letter_code
_entity_poly.pdbx_strand_id
1 'polypeptide(L)'
;MTTYFRYGDAFHPAVFIAPLMFAGYCLWPLVLNRSGDLEFLLGSEDSARVQGYYLAGLTAFFLSLSSGSSQRLLRQRQLSPWQSLLSTVRGQQARRKLMKLAMLLSCVALAAYWYSILNAGGFDLAYSRYKGGGYAESGYVGEAALLAYPAVLIYALTRQGKGFGPIDWLLVLAMISPNLFQGTFGVRRGPLFISLAILFVSWVVARGRVPGLVRTVLVVASILLAVGFVWTQRQVWFSDDPAAEGRSGLGSTFLPSTDELWQNDYVSGMGSALITEYYDEYFWGKRWFVDLVIRPIPRQIWPNKYADVGAHWKEGANPTGFDELAQIHVLGFPLPSGHSIGVLSDL
;
A
#
# COMPACT_ATOMS: atom_id res chain seq x y z
N MET A 1 2.51 -19.80 7.86
CA MET A 1 1.49 -20.50 8.69
C MET A 1 2.04 -20.98 10.02
N THR A 2 3.23 -21.58 10.08
CA THR A 2 3.89 -22.02 11.34
C THR A 2 3.96 -20.93 12.41
N THR A 3 4.26 -19.68 12.03
CA THR A 3 4.30 -18.52 12.94
C THR A 3 2.94 -18.21 13.59
N TYR A 4 1.85 -18.32 12.83
CA TYR A 4 0.49 -18.13 13.38
C TYR A 4 0.15 -19.24 14.37
N PHE A 5 0.44 -20.50 14.04
CA PHE A 5 0.20 -21.63 14.95
C PHE A 5 1.08 -21.58 16.19
N ARG A 6 2.31 -21.03 16.08
CA ARG A 6 3.26 -20.91 17.19
C ARG A 6 2.91 -19.75 18.14
N TYR A 7 2.45 -18.62 17.62
CA TYR A 7 2.22 -17.41 18.42
C TYR A 7 0.75 -17.09 18.69
N GLY A 8 -0.19 -17.69 17.96
CA GLY A 8 -1.62 -17.41 18.07
C GLY A 8 -1.99 -15.97 17.69
N ASP A 9 -1.09 -15.23 17.06
CA ASP A 9 -1.26 -13.82 16.73
C ASP A 9 -1.48 -13.64 15.23
N ALA A 10 -2.71 -13.30 14.86
CA ALA A 10 -3.07 -12.98 13.48
C ALA A 10 -2.39 -11.69 12.98
N PHE A 11 -1.89 -10.85 13.92
CA PHE A 11 -1.25 -9.58 13.59
C PHE A 11 0.28 -9.62 13.53
N HIS A 12 0.88 -10.78 13.74
CA HIS A 12 2.34 -10.92 13.66
C HIS A 12 2.82 -10.43 12.27
N PRO A 13 3.87 -9.57 12.17
CA PRO A 13 4.30 -9.00 10.88
C PRO A 13 4.52 -10.04 9.79
N ALA A 14 5.12 -11.18 10.14
CA ALA A 14 5.30 -12.30 9.22
C ALA A 14 3.99 -12.83 8.60
N VAL A 15 2.85 -12.76 9.29
CA VAL A 15 1.55 -13.23 8.79
C VAL A 15 1.02 -12.31 7.69
N PHE A 16 1.24 -11.00 7.79
CA PHE A 16 0.82 -10.04 6.76
C PHE A 16 1.84 -9.84 5.64
N ILE A 17 3.13 -9.86 5.98
CA ILE A 17 4.20 -9.64 5.01
C ILE A 17 4.39 -10.88 4.13
N ALA A 18 4.21 -12.10 4.66
CA ALA A 18 4.42 -13.32 3.86
C ALA A 18 3.51 -13.41 2.62
N PRO A 19 2.19 -13.17 2.67
CA PRO A 19 1.36 -13.17 1.47
C PRO A 19 1.79 -12.12 0.43
N LEU A 20 2.20 -10.93 0.88
CA LEU A 20 2.67 -9.86 -0.01
C LEU A 20 3.99 -10.25 -0.69
N MET A 21 4.95 -10.77 0.08
CA MET A 21 6.23 -11.23 -0.45
C MET A 21 6.06 -12.47 -1.33
N PHE A 22 5.15 -13.37 -1.00
CA PHE A 22 4.83 -14.54 -1.82
C PHE A 22 4.24 -14.13 -3.17
N ALA A 23 3.29 -13.18 -3.18
CA ALA A 23 2.77 -12.64 -4.43
C ALA A 23 3.87 -11.97 -5.26
N GLY A 24 4.67 -11.10 -4.64
CA GLY A 24 5.75 -10.34 -5.28
C GLY A 24 6.89 -11.19 -5.82
N TYR A 25 7.39 -12.14 -5.05
CA TYR A 25 8.66 -12.83 -5.29
C TYR A 25 8.53 -14.33 -5.57
N CYS A 26 7.33 -14.90 -5.48
CA CYS A 26 7.09 -16.30 -5.85
C CYS A 26 6.08 -16.41 -7.00
N LEU A 27 4.92 -15.76 -6.88
CA LEU A 27 3.87 -15.87 -7.89
C LEU A 27 4.25 -15.16 -9.20
N TRP A 28 4.71 -13.92 -9.14
CA TRP A 28 5.12 -13.16 -10.32
C TRP A 28 6.23 -13.81 -11.15
N PRO A 29 7.35 -14.26 -10.57
CA PRO A 29 8.36 -14.98 -11.34
C PRO A 29 7.81 -16.25 -11.99
N LEU A 30 6.94 -17.01 -11.32
CA LEU A 30 6.31 -18.19 -11.92
C LEU A 30 5.41 -17.83 -13.11
N VAL A 31 4.64 -16.74 -12.99
CA VAL A 31 3.78 -16.24 -14.08
C VAL A 31 4.62 -15.81 -15.28
N LEU A 32 5.66 -15.00 -15.06
CA LEU A 32 6.54 -14.47 -16.10
C LEU A 32 7.43 -15.55 -16.72
N ASN A 33 7.82 -16.56 -15.95
CA ASN A 33 8.62 -17.68 -16.46
C ASN A 33 7.75 -18.63 -17.30
N ARG A 34 6.48 -18.81 -16.95
CA ARG A 34 5.55 -19.64 -17.72
C ARG A 34 5.35 -19.13 -19.15
N SER A 35 5.39 -17.81 -19.35
CA SER A 35 5.29 -17.18 -20.66
C SER A 35 6.63 -17.05 -21.39
N GLY A 36 7.76 -17.36 -20.73
CA GLY A 36 9.11 -17.17 -21.29
C GLY A 36 9.57 -15.69 -21.29
N ASP A 37 8.74 -14.78 -20.79
CA ASP A 37 8.99 -13.34 -20.84
C ASP A 37 10.18 -12.92 -19.97
N LEU A 38 10.35 -13.59 -18.82
CA LEU A 38 11.45 -13.27 -17.92
C LEU A 38 12.81 -13.58 -18.54
N GLU A 39 12.91 -14.75 -19.19
CA GLU A 39 14.14 -15.18 -19.88
C GLU A 39 14.39 -14.33 -21.13
N PHE A 40 13.34 -13.93 -21.84
CA PHE A 40 13.45 -13.01 -22.97
C PHE A 40 13.99 -11.63 -22.56
N LEU A 41 13.52 -11.08 -21.44
CA LEU A 41 13.88 -9.71 -21.01
C LEU A 41 15.22 -9.62 -20.30
N LEU A 42 15.54 -10.57 -19.41
CA LEU A 42 16.69 -10.46 -18.52
C LEU A 42 17.71 -11.58 -18.72
N GLY A 43 17.42 -12.60 -19.52
CA GLY A 43 18.26 -13.80 -19.62
C GLY A 43 18.14 -14.72 -18.41
N SER A 44 18.43 -16.01 -18.61
CA SER A 44 18.24 -17.04 -17.58
C SER A 44 19.28 -16.97 -16.45
N GLU A 45 20.53 -16.65 -16.76
CA GLU A 45 21.62 -16.56 -15.76
C GLU A 45 21.41 -15.39 -14.79
N ASP A 46 21.20 -14.19 -15.34
CA ASP A 46 20.94 -12.98 -14.57
C ASP A 46 19.66 -13.11 -13.73
N SER A 47 18.62 -13.73 -14.31
CA SER A 47 17.37 -13.98 -13.60
C SER A 47 17.56 -14.91 -12.39
N ALA A 48 18.29 -16.02 -12.58
CA ALA A 48 18.57 -16.98 -11.50
C ALA A 48 19.43 -16.33 -10.39
N ARG A 49 20.42 -15.52 -10.78
CA ARG A 49 21.28 -14.80 -9.84
C ARG A 49 20.50 -13.85 -8.95
N VAL A 50 19.70 -12.96 -9.53
CA VAL A 50 18.90 -11.98 -8.77
C VAL A 50 17.83 -12.68 -7.91
N GLN A 51 17.21 -13.75 -8.42
CA GLN A 51 16.30 -14.58 -7.61
C GLN A 51 17.01 -15.21 -6.40
N GLY A 52 18.28 -15.58 -6.54
CA GLY A 52 19.14 -16.02 -5.44
C GLY A 52 19.29 -14.95 -4.35
N TYR A 53 19.56 -13.70 -4.73
CA TYR A 53 19.63 -12.58 -3.78
C TYR A 53 18.29 -12.37 -3.05
N TYR A 54 17.18 -12.42 -3.79
CA TYR A 54 15.85 -12.29 -3.19
C TYR A 54 15.52 -13.42 -2.23
N LEU A 55 15.82 -14.66 -2.59
CA LEU A 55 15.60 -15.81 -1.73
C LEU A 55 16.44 -15.71 -0.44
N ALA A 56 17.72 -15.33 -0.56
CA ALA A 56 18.59 -15.14 0.58
C ALA A 56 18.08 -14.04 1.52
N GLY A 57 17.73 -12.88 0.97
CA GLY A 57 17.20 -11.74 1.73
C GLY A 57 15.87 -12.05 2.43
N LEU A 58 14.91 -12.66 1.71
CA LEU A 58 13.63 -13.07 2.30
C LEU A 58 13.82 -14.14 3.38
N THR A 59 14.71 -15.10 3.16
CA THR A 59 15.00 -16.16 4.14
C THR A 59 15.59 -15.57 5.40
N ALA A 60 16.61 -14.70 5.27
CA ALA A 60 17.19 -13.99 6.41
C ALA A 60 16.15 -13.15 7.17
N PHE A 61 15.28 -12.43 6.44
CA PHE A 61 14.21 -11.64 7.02
C PHE A 61 13.21 -12.49 7.82
N PHE A 62 12.69 -13.58 7.24
CA PHE A 62 11.73 -14.44 7.94
C PHE A 62 12.37 -15.27 9.06
N LEU A 63 13.64 -15.66 8.94
CA LEU A 63 14.41 -16.26 10.03
C LEU A 63 14.59 -15.28 11.20
N SER A 64 14.89 -14.01 10.91
CA SER A 64 14.98 -12.95 11.93
C SER A 64 13.63 -12.74 12.64
N LEU A 65 12.53 -12.66 11.90
CA LEU A 65 11.18 -12.52 12.47
C LEU A 65 10.76 -13.72 13.34
N SER A 66 11.20 -14.93 12.97
CA SER A 66 10.85 -16.15 13.72
C SER A 66 11.74 -16.39 14.94
N SER A 67 13.00 -15.92 14.92
CA SER A 67 13.95 -16.03 16.03
C SER A 67 13.75 -14.95 17.09
N GLY A 68 13.44 -13.70 16.71
CA GLY A 68 13.25 -12.58 17.64
C GLY A 68 11.96 -12.64 18.49
N SER A 69 11.00 -13.49 18.13
CA SER A 69 9.68 -13.59 18.78
C SER A 69 9.62 -14.59 19.95
N SER A 70 10.69 -15.39 20.16
CA SER A 70 10.67 -16.48 21.16
C SER A 70 10.80 -16.04 22.63
N GLN A 71 11.27 -14.83 22.93
CA GLN A 71 11.67 -14.48 24.31
C GLN A 71 10.69 -13.59 25.12
N ARG A 72 9.61 -13.03 24.55
CA ARG A 72 8.71 -12.12 25.31
C ARG A 72 7.31 -12.63 25.60
N LEU A 73 6.81 -13.66 24.91
CA LEU A 73 5.40 -14.08 25.04
C LEU A 73 5.15 -15.19 26.08
N LEU A 74 6.18 -15.92 26.52
CA LEU A 74 6.04 -16.89 27.62
C LEU A 74 5.77 -16.23 28.99
N ARG A 75 6.07 -14.93 29.15
CA ARG A 75 5.85 -14.19 30.41
C ARG A 75 4.58 -13.32 30.45
N GLN A 76 3.88 -13.15 29.33
CA GLN A 76 2.65 -12.33 29.25
C GLN A 76 1.59 -13.03 28.42
N ARG A 77 1.07 -14.15 28.92
CA ARG A 77 -0.15 -14.82 28.41
C ARG A 77 -1.43 -13.97 28.51
N GLN A 78 -1.36 -12.70 28.90
CA GLN A 78 -2.53 -11.86 29.24
C GLN A 78 -2.49 -10.41 28.74
N LEU A 79 -1.51 -10.00 27.94
CA LEU A 79 -1.54 -8.67 27.34
C LEU A 79 -1.40 -8.79 25.84
N SER A 80 -2.55 -9.00 25.18
CA SER A 80 -2.72 -8.58 23.79
C SER A 80 -2.14 -7.16 23.64
N PRO A 81 -1.43 -6.81 22.56
CA PRO A 81 -1.01 -5.43 22.30
C PRO A 81 -2.18 -4.44 22.42
N TRP A 82 -3.39 -4.91 22.11
CA TRP A 82 -4.64 -4.19 22.30
C TRP A 82 -5.02 -3.98 23.78
N GLN A 83 -4.67 -4.90 24.68
CA GLN A 83 -4.81 -4.75 26.14
C GLN A 83 -3.81 -3.76 26.75
N SER A 84 -2.62 -3.63 26.16
CA SER A 84 -1.69 -2.54 26.46
C SER A 84 -2.24 -1.19 25.97
N LEU A 85 -2.81 -1.12 24.76
CA LEU A 85 -3.53 0.06 24.29
C LEU A 85 -4.78 0.38 25.15
N LEU A 86 -5.48 -0.65 25.64
CA LEU A 86 -6.63 -0.54 26.56
C LEU A 86 -6.26 0.09 27.90
N SER A 87 -5.06 -0.15 28.44
CA SER A 87 -4.62 0.52 29.67
C SER A 87 -4.27 1.98 29.43
N THR A 88 -3.88 2.32 28.20
CA THR A 88 -3.46 3.68 27.80
C THR A 88 -4.64 4.65 27.71
N VAL A 89 -5.84 4.18 27.31
CA VAL A 89 -7.07 4.99 27.25
C VAL A 89 -7.99 4.73 28.46
N ARG A 90 -7.42 4.65 29.66
CA ARG A 90 -8.19 4.60 30.91
C ARG A 90 -8.51 6.02 31.38
N GLY A 91 -9.75 6.44 31.15
CA GLY A 91 -10.27 7.71 31.68
C GLY A 91 -11.29 8.37 30.75
N GLN A 92 -12.39 8.84 31.31
CA GLN A 92 -13.43 9.54 30.54
C GLN A 92 -12.89 10.83 29.90
N GLN A 93 -11.93 11.49 30.54
CA GLN A 93 -11.29 12.69 30.01
C GLN A 93 -10.40 12.40 28.78
N ALA A 94 -9.59 11.34 28.82
CA ALA A 94 -8.78 10.91 27.68
C ALA A 94 -9.67 10.53 26.48
N ARG A 95 -10.76 9.78 26.72
CA ARG A 95 -11.74 9.44 25.67
C ARG A 95 -12.38 10.68 25.04
N ARG A 96 -12.75 11.68 25.83
CA ARG A 96 -13.29 12.96 25.31
C ARG A 96 -12.25 13.72 24.48
N LYS A 97 -10.99 13.74 24.89
CA LYS A 97 -9.90 14.39 24.13
C LYS A 97 -9.65 13.68 22.79
N LEU A 98 -9.56 12.35 22.80
CA LEU A 98 -9.40 11.55 21.59
C LEU A 98 -10.60 11.68 20.65
N MET A 99 -11.82 11.74 21.19
CA MET A 99 -13.03 12.00 20.39
C MET A 99 -12.93 13.34 19.67
N LYS A 100 -12.55 14.40 20.38
CA LYS A 100 -12.36 15.74 19.79
C LYS A 100 -11.28 15.73 18.72
N LEU A 101 -10.16 15.04 18.96
CA LEU A 101 -9.07 14.90 17.99
C LEU A 101 -9.54 14.15 16.73
N ALA A 102 -10.25 13.04 16.87
CA ALA A 102 -10.83 12.30 15.75
C ALA A 102 -11.78 13.17 14.92
N MET A 103 -12.66 13.92 15.58
CA MET A 103 -13.56 14.85 14.89
C MET A 103 -12.80 15.96 14.18
N LEU A 104 -11.79 16.56 14.81
CA LEU A 104 -10.96 17.60 14.20
C LEU A 104 -10.24 17.09 12.95
N LEU A 105 -9.58 15.94 13.04
CA LEU A 105 -8.90 15.33 11.90
C LEU A 105 -9.87 14.98 10.76
N SER A 106 -11.06 14.48 11.10
CA SER A 106 -12.09 14.23 10.10
C SER A 106 -12.61 15.49 9.44
N CYS A 107 -12.80 16.59 10.19
CA CYS A 107 -13.23 17.85 9.62
C CYS A 107 -12.18 18.40 8.65
N VAL A 108 -10.89 18.32 9.02
CA VAL A 108 -9.78 18.71 8.13
C VAL A 108 -9.76 17.84 6.87
N ALA A 109 -9.89 16.52 7.02
CA ALA A 109 -9.91 15.59 5.88
C ALA A 109 -11.08 15.87 4.92
N LEU A 110 -12.29 16.07 5.46
CA LEU A 110 -13.49 16.39 4.68
C LEU A 110 -13.36 17.75 3.98
N ALA A 111 -12.88 18.77 4.69
CA ALA A 111 -12.69 20.10 4.12
C ALA A 111 -11.65 20.07 2.98
N ALA A 112 -10.53 19.39 3.19
CA ALA A 112 -9.49 19.23 2.17
C ALA A 112 -9.99 18.47 0.93
N TYR A 113 -10.77 17.40 1.14
CA TYR A 113 -11.40 16.66 0.06
C TYR A 113 -12.38 17.52 -0.74
N TRP A 114 -13.32 18.20 -0.08
CA TRP A 114 -14.30 19.03 -0.77
C TRP A 114 -13.66 20.22 -1.47
N TYR A 115 -12.67 20.86 -0.86
CA TYR A 115 -11.86 21.88 -1.52
C TYR A 115 -11.21 21.34 -2.80
N SER A 116 -10.63 20.13 -2.73
CA SER A 116 -10.01 19.50 -3.90
C SER A 116 -11.03 19.16 -5.00
N ILE A 117 -12.24 18.76 -4.64
CA ILE A 117 -13.33 18.49 -5.60
C ILE A 117 -13.81 19.78 -6.26
N LEU A 118 -13.97 20.87 -5.49
CA LEU A 118 -14.36 22.17 -6.04
C LEU A 118 -13.32 22.70 -7.03
N ASN A 119 -12.03 22.58 -6.71
CA ASN A 119 -10.94 22.93 -7.62
C ASN A 119 -10.88 22.08 -8.90
N ALA A 120 -11.36 20.84 -8.83
CA ALA A 120 -11.49 19.97 -10.01
C ALA A 120 -12.70 20.32 -10.90
N GLY A 121 -13.50 21.34 -10.54
CA GLY A 121 -14.70 21.75 -11.27
C GLY A 121 -16.00 21.16 -10.73
N GLY A 122 -15.98 20.53 -9.54
CA GLY A 122 -17.15 19.90 -8.92
C GLY A 122 -17.13 18.38 -9.01
N PHE A 123 -18.11 17.73 -8.37
CA PHE A 123 -18.14 16.28 -8.21
C PHE A 123 -18.25 15.54 -9.55
N ASP A 124 -19.12 16.01 -10.43
CA ASP A 124 -19.37 15.36 -11.72
C ASP A 124 -18.13 15.40 -12.63
N LEU A 125 -17.48 16.56 -12.75
CA LEU A 125 -16.24 16.71 -13.52
C LEU A 125 -15.06 15.98 -12.88
N ALA A 126 -15.01 15.91 -11.54
CA ALA A 126 -13.96 15.17 -10.85
C ALA A 126 -14.02 13.68 -11.16
N TYR A 127 -15.22 13.09 -11.23
CA TYR A 127 -15.42 11.63 -11.34
C TYR A 127 -15.92 11.14 -12.70
N SER A 128 -16.11 12.00 -13.70
CA SER A 128 -16.48 11.60 -15.07
C SER A 128 -15.35 10.98 -15.89
N ARG A 129 -14.13 10.95 -15.35
CA ARG A 129 -12.93 10.46 -16.05
C ARG A 129 -12.26 9.30 -15.31
N TYR A 130 -11.52 8.48 -16.07
CA TYR A 130 -10.70 7.42 -15.52
C TYR A 130 -9.68 7.96 -14.50
N LYS A 131 -9.59 7.30 -13.34
CA LYS A 131 -8.81 7.76 -12.18
C LYS A 131 -9.17 9.19 -11.76
N GLY A 132 -10.41 9.61 -12.00
CA GLY A 132 -10.97 10.88 -11.56
C GLY A 132 -10.84 11.09 -10.06
N GLY A 133 -10.87 12.35 -9.64
CA GLY A 133 -10.68 12.77 -8.26
C GLY A 133 -10.45 14.27 -8.15
N GLY A 134 -10.37 14.74 -6.91
CA GLY A 134 -10.09 16.15 -6.60
C GLY A 134 -8.66 16.55 -6.99
N TYR A 135 -8.47 17.85 -7.19
CA TYR A 135 -7.19 18.47 -7.49
C TYR A 135 -6.87 19.54 -6.44
N ALA A 136 -5.64 19.55 -5.94
CA ALA A 136 -5.15 20.60 -5.05
C ALA A 136 -3.76 21.05 -5.50
N GLU A 137 -3.52 22.36 -5.47
CA GLU A 137 -2.22 22.95 -5.83
C GLU A 137 -1.14 22.58 -4.80
N SER A 138 -1.53 22.46 -3.53
CA SER A 138 -0.65 22.06 -2.45
C SER A 138 -0.78 20.56 -2.16
N GLY A 139 0.35 19.84 -2.17
CA GLY A 139 0.42 18.44 -1.80
C GLY A 139 -0.11 18.17 -0.38
N TYR A 140 0.10 19.09 0.56
CA TYR A 140 -0.47 18.97 1.91
C TYR A 140 -1.99 18.93 1.92
N VAL A 141 -2.64 19.78 1.10
CA VAL A 141 -4.09 19.81 1.02
C VAL A 141 -4.60 18.57 0.28
N GLY A 142 -3.92 18.17 -0.80
CA GLY A 142 -4.24 16.94 -1.53
C GLY A 142 -4.14 15.68 -0.66
N GLU A 143 -3.14 15.61 0.23
CA GLU A 143 -2.94 14.47 1.12
C GLU A 143 -3.72 14.57 2.44
N ALA A 144 -4.21 15.75 2.83
CA ALA A 144 -4.97 15.92 4.07
C ALA A 144 -6.26 15.08 4.12
N ALA A 145 -6.82 14.70 2.97
CA ALA A 145 -7.94 13.74 2.91
C ALA A 145 -7.57 12.36 3.51
N LEU A 146 -6.28 11.99 3.54
CA LEU A 146 -5.79 10.76 4.17
C LEU A 146 -5.89 10.81 5.70
N LEU A 147 -6.06 11.99 6.32
CA LEU A 147 -6.28 12.12 7.77
C LEU A 147 -7.58 11.47 8.23
N ALA A 148 -8.51 11.17 7.32
CA ALA A 148 -9.70 10.37 7.61
C ALA A 148 -9.35 8.99 8.19
N TYR A 149 -8.25 8.38 7.75
CA TYR A 149 -7.78 7.07 8.21
C TYR A 149 -7.43 7.04 9.70
N PRO A 150 -6.48 7.86 10.20
CA PRO A 150 -6.21 7.94 11.62
C PRO A 150 -7.42 8.47 12.40
N ALA A 151 -8.23 9.38 11.84
CA ALA A 151 -9.43 9.89 12.51
C ALA A 151 -10.39 8.76 12.89
N VAL A 152 -10.70 7.85 11.96
CA VAL A 152 -11.60 6.70 12.20
C VAL A 152 -11.01 5.72 13.21
N LEU A 153 -9.71 5.42 13.13
CA LEU A 153 -9.05 4.55 14.11
C LEU A 153 -9.06 5.16 15.52
N ILE A 154 -8.77 6.46 15.64
CA ILE A 154 -8.83 7.18 16.93
C ILE A 154 -10.26 7.18 17.47
N TYR A 155 -11.27 7.41 16.61
CA TYR A 155 -12.67 7.33 17.01
C TYR A 155 -13.01 5.92 17.54
N ALA A 156 -12.58 4.87 16.85
CA ALA A 156 -12.77 3.49 17.25
C ALA A 156 -12.20 3.19 18.64
N LEU A 157 -11.02 3.73 18.97
CA LEU A 157 -10.42 3.61 20.30
C LEU A 157 -11.31 4.23 21.39
N THR A 158 -12.07 5.30 21.09
CA THR A 158 -13.01 5.89 22.06
C THR A 158 -14.23 5.00 22.34
N ARG A 159 -14.59 4.13 21.38
CA ARG A 159 -15.73 3.19 21.44
C ARG A 159 -15.32 1.78 21.89
N GLN A 160 -14.08 1.59 22.26
CA GLN A 160 -13.53 0.29 22.63
C GLN A 160 -14.32 -0.41 23.75
N GLY A 161 -14.66 -1.67 23.50
CA GLY A 161 -15.46 -2.54 24.38
C GLY A 161 -16.97 -2.31 24.31
N LYS A 162 -17.43 -1.26 23.64
CA LYS A 162 -18.86 -0.97 23.42
C LYS A 162 -19.35 -1.40 22.04
N GLY A 163 -18.43 -1.51 21.08
CA GLY A 163 -18.76 -1.68 19.66
C GLY A 163 -19.35 -0.41 19.04
N PHE A 164 -19.75 -0.52 17.78
CA PHE A 164 -20.40 0.55 17.03
C PHE A 164 -21.91 0.34 17.00
N GLY A 165 -22.65 1.35 17.48
CA GLY A 165 -24.08 1.49 17.22
C GLY A 165 -24.34 2.13 15.85
N PRO A 166 -25.61 2.32 15.47
CA PRO A 166 -25.97 2.89 14.17
C PRO A 166 -25.38 4.29 13.93
N ILE A 167 -25.41 5.15 14.95
CA ILE A 167 -24.84 6.51 14.87
C ILE A 167 -23.32 6.47 14.73
N ASP A 168 -22.64 5.53 15.41
CA ASP A 168 -21.19 5.37 15.26
C ASP A 168 -20.82 4.97 13.83
N TRP A 169 -21.61 4.07 13.22
CA TRP A 169 -21.40 3.69 11.82
C TRP A 169 -21.63 4.86 10.88
N LEU A 170 -22.69 5.64 11.07
CA LEU A 170 -22.94 6.84 10.26
C LEU A 170 -21.77 7.82 10.36
N LEU A 171 -21.28 8.08 11.57
CA LEU A 171 -20.12 8.96 11.80
C LEU A 171 -18.87 8.42 11.11
N VAL A 172 -18.51 7.16 11.37
CA VAL A 172 -17.32 6.53 10.77
C VAL A 172 -17.39 6.52 9.25
N LEU A 173 -18.56 6.24 8.66
CA LEU A 173 -18.76 6.30 7.21
C LEU A 173 -18.62 7.73 6.67
N ALA A 174 -19.17 8.72 7.37
CA ALA A 174 -18.99 10.13 7.01
C ALA A 174 -17.50 10.53 7.07
N MET A 175 -16.78 10.12 8.12
CA MET A 175 -15.36 10.43 8.30
C MET A 175 -14.50 9.86 7.17
N ILE A 176 -14.75 8.61 6.75
CA ILE A 176 -13.96 7.92 5.71
C ILE A 176 -14.49 8.16 4.28
N SER A 177 -15.63 8.83 4.14
CA SER A 177 -16.29 9.05 2.85
C SER A 177 -15.38 9.65 1.77
N PRO A 178 -14.43 10.58 2.04
CA PRO A 178 -13.51 11.07 1.00
C PRO A 178 -12.80 9.94 0.25
N ASN A 179 -12.25 8.98 1.01
CA ASN A 179 -11.46 7.90 0.45
C ASN A 179 -12.32 6.76 -0.10
N LEU A 180 -13.53 6.57 0.45
CA LEU A 180 -14.51 5.66 -0.15
C LEU A 180 -14.95 6.17 -1.52
N PHE A 181 -15.35 7.44 -1.65
CA PHE A 181 -15.74 8.02 -2.94
C PHE A 181 -14.60 7.98 -3.95
N GLN A 182 -13.39 8.34 -3.51
CA GLN A 182 -12.19 8.28 -4.35
C GLN A 182 -11.89 6.84 -4.81
N GLY A 183 -12.16 5.84 -3.97
CA GLY A 183 -11.98 4.44 -4.28
C GLY A 183 -13.06 3.86 -5.20
N THR A 184 -14.33 4.18 -4.94
CA THR A 184 -15.48 3.66 -5.70
C THR A 184 -15.69 4.39 -7.01
N PHE A 185 -15.87 5.71 -6.97
CA PHE A 185 -16.18 6.53 -8.15
C PHE A 185 -14.92 6.85 -8.95
N GLY A 186 -13.79 7.06 -8.27
CA GLY A 186 -12.50 7.23 -8.95
C GLY A 186 -11.88 5.92 -9.45
N VAL A 187 -12.50 4.77 -9.15
CA VAL A 187 -12.05 3.43 -9.52
C VAL A 187 -10.59 3.17 -9.11
N ARG A 188 -10.25 3.60 -7.89
CA ARG A 188 -8.91 3.49 -7.32
C ARG A 188 -8.86 2.36 -6.29
N ARG A 189 -8.23 1.24 -6.68
CA ARG A 189 -8.08 0.04 -5.83
C ARG A 189 -7.44 0.30 -4.46
N GLY A 190 -6.41 1.15 -4.42
CA GLY A 190 -5.65 1.44 -3.20
C GLY A 190 -6.49 2.12 -2.12
N PRO A 191 -7.06 3.31 -2.39
CA PRO A 191 -7.96 4.00 -1.47
C PRO A 191 -9.15 3.16 -1.02
N LEU A 192 -9.75 2.37 -1.92
CA LEU A 192 -10.86 1.49 -1.58
C LEU A 192 -10.43 0.39 -0.60
N PHE A 193 -9.36 -0.33 -0.91
CA PHE A 193 -8.82 -1.39 -0.06
C PHE A 193 -8.46 -0.86 1.34
N ILE A 194 -7.72 0.24 1.41
CA ILE A 194 -7.28 0.84 2.69
C ILE A 194 -8.50 1.29 3.49
N SER A 195 -9.50 1.91 2.85
CA SER A 195 -10.71 2.37 3.55
C SER A 195 -11.49 1.20 4.17
N LEU A 196 -11.72 0.14 3.40
CA LEU A 196 -12.43 -1.05 3.89
C LEU A 196 -11.63 -1.80 4.98
N ALA A 197 -10.31 -1.90 4.82
CA ALA A 197 -9.43 -2.49 5.82
C ALA A 197 -9.47 -1.69 7.13
N ILE A 198 -9.44 -0.35 7.06
CA ILE A 198 -9.55 0.52 8.25
C ILE A 198 -10.91 0.40 8.92
N LEU A 199 -11.99 0.30 8.16
CA LEU A 199 -13.32 0.05 8.73
C LEU A 199 -13.35 -1.28 9.48
N PHE A 200 -12.78 -2.33 8.90
CA PHE A 200 -12.68 -3.64 9.57
C PHE A 200 -11.84 -3.57 10.84
N VAL A 201 -10.63 -3.01 10.77
CA VAL A 201 -9.76 -2.85 11.95
C VAL A 201 -10.45 -2.01 13.02
N SER A 202 -11.08 -0.90 12.64
CA SER A 202 -11.82 -0.02 13.55
C SER A 202 -12.99 -0.74 14.24
N TRP A 203 -13.68 -1.61 13.52
CA TRP A 203 -14.73 -2.45 14.09
C TRP A 203 -14.16 -3.46 15.10
N VAL A 204 -13.01 -4.10 14.80
CA VAL A 204 -12.30 -4.99 15.74
C VAL A 204 -11.88 -4.23 16.99
N VAL A 205 -11.28 -3.06 16.81
CA VAL A 205 -10.85 -2.15 17.89
C VAL A 205 -12.02 -1.76 18.77
N ALA A 206 -13.13 -1.30 18.17
CA ALA A 206 -14.32 -0.88 18.91
C ALA A 206 -14.95 -2.04 19.69
N ARG A 207 -14.92 -3.26 19.16
CA ARG A 207 -15.36 -4.46 19.90
C ARG A 207 -14.42 -4.88 21.02
N GLY A 208 -13.13 -4.53 20.94
CA GLY A 208 -12.11 -4.92 21.91
C GLY A 208 -11.84 -6.43 21.93
N ARG A 209 -12.24 -7.16 20.89
CA ARG A 209 -12.04 -8.61 20.75
C ARG A 209 -11.63 -8.93 19.33
N VAL A 210 -10.59 -9.74 19.18
CA VAL A 210 -10.13 -10.22 17.88
C VAL A 210 -11.18 -11.21 17.32
N PRO A 211 -11.66 -11.04 16.08
CA PRO A 211 -12.54 -12.01 15.44
C PRO A 211 -11.82 -13.34 15.21
N GLY A 212 -12.57 -14.45 15.20
CA GLY A 212 -11.99 -15.75 14.85
C GLY A 212 -11.41 -15.76 13.43
N LEU A 213 -10.49 -16.70 13.17
CA LEU A 213 -9.78 -16.83 11.88
C LEU A 213 -10.74 -16.87 10.69
N VAL A 214 -11.77 -17.72 10.74
CA VAL A 214 -12.76 -17.88 9.66
C VAL A 214 -13.45 -16.55 9.33
N ARG A 215 -13.89 -15.81 10.36
CA ARG A 215 -14.54 -14.50 10.15
C ARG A 215 -13.58 -13.48 9.56
N THR A 216 -12.32 -13.50 10.00
CA THR A 216 -11.28 -12.61 9.45
C THR A 216 -11.04 -12.92 7.98
N VAL A 217 -10.88 -14.20 7.63
CA VAL A 217 -10.71 -14.65 6.24
C VAL A 217 -11.91 -14.24 5.39
N LEU A 218 -13.14 -14.45 5.87
CA LEU A 218 -14.35 -14.08 5.13
C LEU A 218 -14.41 -12.56 4.87
N VAL A 219 -14.15 -11.73 5.88
CA VAL A 219 -14.17 -10.27 5.69
C VAL A 219 -13.06 -9.82 4.74
N VAL A 220 -11.84 -10.34 4.89
CA VAL A 220 -10.73 -10.03 3.97
C VAL A 220 -11.07 -10.47 2.54
N ALA A 221 -11.64 -11.66 2.36
CA ALA A 221 -12.09 -12.13 1.05
C ALA A 221 -13.18 -11.22 0.45
N SER A 222 -14.14 -10.76 1.26
CA SER A 222 -15.15 -9.79 0.81
C SER A 222 -14.54 -8.46 0.39
N ILE A 223 -13.55 -7.95 1.13
CA ILE A 223 -12.83 -6.71 0.78
C ILE A 223 -12.09 -6.90 -0.56
N LEU A 224 -11.36 -8.01 -0.72
CA LEU A 224 -10.64 -8.32 -1.95
C LEU A 224 -11.60 -8.49 -3.14
N LEU A 225 -12.75 -9.12 -2.93
CA LEU A 225 -13.79 -9.24 -3.96
C LEU A 225 -14.34 -7.88 -4.37
N ALA A 226 -14.65 -6.99 -3.41
CA ALA A 226 -15.12 -5.64 -3.71
C ALA A 226 -14.08 -4.83 -4.49
N VAL A 227 -12.80 -4.92 -4.10
CA VAL A 227 -11.70 -4.25 -4.80
C VAL A 227 -11.48 -4.85 -6.19
N GLY A 228 -11.53 -6.17 -6.31
CA GLY A 228 -11.42 -6.89 -7.57
C GLY A 228 -12.56 -6.52 -8.54
N PHE A 229 -13.78 -6.42 -8.03
CA PHE A 229 -14.95 -5.98 -8.80
C PHE A 229 -14.77 -4.56 -9.34
N VAL A 230 -14.39 -3.60 -8.49
CA VAL A 230 -14.15 -2.22 -8.94
C VAL A 230 -13.04 -2.17 -9.99
N TRP A 231 -11.98 -2.97 -9.82
CA TRP A 231 -10.90 -3.05 -10.81
C TRP A 231 -11.39 -3.64 -12.13
N THR A 232 -12.04 -4.80 -12.15
CA THR A 232 -12.47 -5.42 -13.41
C THR A 232 -13.44 -4.55 -14.20
N GLN A 233 -14.30 -3.80 -13.50
CA GLN A 233 -15.27 -2.90 -14.11
C GLN A 233 -14.68 -1.56 -14.58
N ARG A 234 -13.39 -1.29 -14.33
CA ARG A 234 -12.77 0.01 -14.61
C ARG A 234 -12.81 0.44 -16.08
N GLN A 235 -12.69 -0.52 -16.99
CA GLN A 235 -12.68 -0.24 -18.42
C GLN A 235 -14.11 -0.09 -18.94
N VAL A 236 -15.08 -0.77 -18.35
CA VAL A 236 -16.49 -0.70 -18.76
C VAL A 236 -17.11 0.65 -18.37
N TRP A 237 -16.82 1.15 -17.17
CA TRP A 237 -17.47 2.38 -16.67
C TRP A 237 -17.03 3.68 -17.33
N PHE A 238 -15.87 3.69 -18.01
CA PHE A 238 -15.25 4.89 -18.56
C PHE A 238 -14.88 4.76 -20.03
N SER A 239 -15.32 3.71 -20.71
CA SER A 239 -15.06 3.49 -22.13
C SER A 239 -16.36 3.59 -22.91
N ASP A 240 -16.34 4.39 -23.97
CA ASP A 240 -17.43 4.43 -24.96
C ASP A 240 -17.34 3.25 -25.96
N ASP A 241 -16.26 2.45 -25.88
CA ASP A 241 -16.04 1.27 -26.74
C ASP A 241 -16.80 0.03 -26.22
N PRO A 242 -17.79 -0.51 -26.97
CA PRO A 242 -18.50 -1.74 -26.61
C PRO A 242 -17.59 -2.97 -26.52
N ALA A 243 -16.42 -2.96 -27.18
CA ALA A 243 -15.45 -4.04 -27.09
C ALA A 243 -14.72 -4.07 -25.72
N ALA A 244 -14.83 -3.01 -24.91
CA ALA A 244 -14.26 -2.98 -23.56
C ALA A 244 -14.91 -4.02 -22.62
N GLU A 245 -16.20 -4.34 -22.83
CA GLU A 245 -16.91 -5.38 -22.07
C GLU A 245 -16.30 -6.77 -22.30
N GLY A 246 -15.84 -7.05 -23.53
CA GLY A 246 -15.17 -8.30 -23.88
C GLY A 246 -13.75 -8.42 -23.31
N ARG A 247 -13.10 -7.30 -22.97
CA ARG A 247 -11.75 -7.27 -22.37
C ARG A 247 -11.78 -7.21 -20.84
N SER A 248 -12.91 -6.86 -20.23
CA SER A 248 -13.12 -6.82 -18.78
C SER A 248 -13.41 -8.21 -18.17
N GLY A 249 -12.43 -9.11 -18.24
CA GLY A 249 -12.48 -10.43 -17.60
C GLY A 249 -11.49 -10.55 -16.44
N LEU A 250 -11.78 -11.39 -15.44
CA LEU A 250 -10.82 -11.73 -14.38
C LEU A 250 -9.51 -12.30 -14.98
N GLY A 251 -9.59 -13.07 -16.05
CA GLY A 251 -8.41 -13.65 -16.71
C GLY A 251 -7.49 -12.61 -17.36
N SER A 252 -8.06 -11.67 -18.13
CA SER A 252 -7.33 -10.61 -18.83
C SER A 252 -6.88 -9.46 -17.93
N THR A 253 -7.51 -9.29 -16.76
CA THR A 253 -7.19 -8.21 -15.83
C THR A 253 -6.10 -8.61 -14.82
N PHE A 254 -6.00 -9.89 -14.48
CA PHE A 254 -5.04 -10.39 -13.49
C PHE A 254 -3.76 -10.97 -14.11
N LEU A 255 -3.79 -11.41 -15.37
CA LEU A 255 -2.59 -11.79 -16.11
C LEU A 255 -2.19 -10.62 -17.00
N PRO A 256 -0.93 -10.14 -16.93
CA PRO A 256 -0.47 -9.05 -17.79
C PRO A 256 -0.60 -9.46 -19.25
N SER A 257 -1.08 -8.55 -20.10
CA SER A 257 -0.89 -8.66 -21.54
C SER A 257 0.60 -8.56 -21.85
N THR A 258 1.06 -9.26 -22.88
CA THR A 258 2.46 -9.25 -23.36
C THR A 258 2.99 -7.84 -23.62
N ASP A 259 2.12 -6.87 -23.93
CA ASP A 259 2.52 -5.50 -24.23
C ASP A 259 2.84 -4.63 -22.99
N GLU A 260 2.63 -5.15 -21.77
CA GLU A 260 2.89 -4.44 -20.50
C GLU A 260 3.99 -5.11 -19.64
N LEU A 261 4.76 -6.05 -20.21
CA LEU A 261 5.71 -6.88 -19.45
C LEU A 261 6.84 -6.08 -18.79
N TRP A 262 7.40 -5.09 -19.49
CA TRP A 262 8.42 -4.19 -18.94
C TRP A 262 7.87 -3.25 -17.85
N GLN A 263 6.55 -3.10 -17.75
CA GLN A 263 5.88 -2.35 -16.67
C GLN A 263 5.59 -3.21 -15.44
N ASN A 264 6.11 -4.43 -15.38
CA ASN A 264 5.97 -5.25 -14.20
C ASN A 264 6.92 -4.76 -13.09
N ASP A 265 6.39 -4.53 -11.88
CA ASP A 265 7.19 -4.12 -10.71
C ASP A 265 8.30 -5.14 -10.37
N TYR A 266 8.05 -6.44 -10.61
CA TYR A 266 9.04 -7.49 -10.40
C TYR A 266 10.21 -7.36 -11.39
N VAL A 267 9.93 -7.16 -12.68
CA VAL A 267 10.95 -6.93 -13.72
C VAL A 267 11.73 -5.65 -13.42
N SER A 268 11.03 -4.57 -13.02
CA SER A 268 11.68 -3.32 -12.63
C SER A 268 12.60 -3.48 -11.41
N GLY A 269 12.19 -4.26 -10.42
CA GLY A 269 13.03 -4.61 -9.27
C GLY A 269 14.26 -5.40 -9.68
N MET A 270 14.10 -6.43 -10.53
CA MET A 270 15.24 -7.22 -11.00
C MET A 270 16.21 -6.42 -11.86
N GLY A 271 15.67 -5.63 -12.80
CA GLY A 271 16.47 -4.73 -13.62
C GLY A 271 17.25 -3.73 -12.78
N SER A 272 16.63 -3.16 -11.74
CA SER A 272 17.36 -2.29 -10.81
C SER A 272 18.48 -3.02 -10.09
N ALA A 273 18.33 -4.29 -9.69
CA ALA A 273 19.39 -5.04 -9.04
C ALA A 273 20.57 -5.29 -10.00
N LEU A 274 20.29 -5.64 -11.25
CA LEU A 274 21.31 -5.86 -12.28
C LEU A 274 22.08 -4.58 -12.63
N ILE A 275 21.39 -3.44 -12.74
CA ILE A 275 22.06 -2.15 -12.99
C ILE A 275 22.96 -1.78 -11.82
N THR A 276 22.47 -1.90 -10.58
CA THR A 276 23.27 -1.66 -9.36
C THR A 276 24.53 -2.55 -9.35
N GLU A 277 24.40 -3.84 -9.68
CA GLU A 277 25.53 -4.79 -9.76
C GLU A 277 26.50 -4.43 -10.89
N TYR A 278 25.99 -4.05 -12.07
CA TYR A 278 26.81 -3.70 -13.22
C TYR A 278 27.70 -2.47 -12.98
N TYR A 279 27.14 -1.43 -12.34
CA TYR A 279 27.86 -0.19 -12.05
C TYR A 279 28.60 -0.20 -10.71
N ASP A 280 28.49 -1.26 -9.90
CA ASP A 280 29.06 -1.35 -8.55
C ASP A 280 28.59 -0.19 -7.62
N GLU A 281 27.38 0.32 -7.86
CA GLU A 281 26.83 1.50 -7.21
C GLU A 281 25.64 1.15 -6.31
N TYR A 282 25.96 0.65 -5.12
CA TYR A 282 24.97 0.25 -4.11
C TYR A 282 24.47 1.44 -3.28
N PHE A 283 23.15 1.51 -3.10
CA PHE A 283 22.50 2.60 -2.39
C PHE A 283 22.36 2.32 -0.89
N TRP A 284 22.48 1.08 -0.44
CA TRP A 284 22.48 0.67 0.98
C TRP A 284 21.30 1.24 1.80
N GLY A 285 20.09 1.23 1.23
CA GLY A 285 18.90 1.80 1.87
C GLY A 285 18.75 3.31 1.70
N LYS A 286 19.66 4.00 1.00
CA LYS A 286 19.55 5.44 0.72
C LYS A 286 18.28 5.77 -0.07
N ARG A 287 17.88 4.94 -1.04
CA ARG A 287 16.64 5.22 -1.80
C ARG A 287 15.42 5.12 -0.88
N TRP A 288 15.38 4.12 0.01
CA TRP A 288 14.34 4.02 1.04
C TRP A 288 14.33 5.21 2.00
N PHE A 289 15.50 5.65 2.48
CA PHE A 289 15.59 6.83 3.34
C PHE A 289 15.04 8.07 2.63
N VAL A 290 15.41 8.27 1.36
CA VAL A 290 14.91 9.40 0.56
C VAL A 290 13.40 9.29 0.35
N ASP A 291 12.86 8.11 -0.01
CA ASP A 291 11.42 7.94 -0.24
C ASP A 291 10.56 8.04 1.03
N LEU A 292 11.08 7.59 2.18
CA LEU A 292 10.32 7.57 3.44
C LEU A 292 10.47 8.85 4.26
N VAL A 293 11.63 9.52 4.19
CA VAL A 293 11.97 10.65 5.07
C VAL A 293 12.02 11.96 4.31
N ILE A 294 12.67 12.00 3.13
CA ILE A 294 12.91 13.25 2.39
C ILE A 294 11.74 13.58 1.45
N ARG A 295 11.20 12.59 0.75
CA ARG A 295 10.11 12.76 -0.21
C ARG A 295 8.85 13.38 0.41
N PRO A 296 8.42 13.04 1.64
CA PRO A 296 7.27 13.68 2.28
C PRO A 296 7.45 15.17 2.61
N ILE A 297 8.70 15.67 2.72
CA ILE A 297 8.96 17.08 3.05
C ILE A 297 8.69 17.95 1.82
N PRO A 298 7.76 18.91 1.83
CA PRO A 298 7.42 19.61 0.60
C PRO A 298 8.49 20.61 0.18
N ARG A 299 8.59 20.83 -1.13
CA ARG A 299 9.57 21.75 -1.70
C ARG A 299 9.35 23.21 -1.25
N GLN A 300 8.16 23.55 -0.76
CA GLN A 300 7.88 24.85 -0.15
C GLN A 300 8.66 25.06 1.16
N ILE A 301 8.91 23.99 1.91
CA ILE A 301 9.69 24.02 3.16
C ILE A 301 11.17 23.81 2.84
N TRP A 302 11.46 22.87 1.93
CA TRP A 302 12.83 22.50 1.57
C TRP A 302 12.97 22.37 0.04
N PRO A 303 13.23 23.47 -0.67
CA PRO A 303 13.26 23.48 -2.14
C PRO A 303 14.30 22.53 -2.74
N ASN A 304 15.51 22.53 -2.19
CA ASN A 304 16.67 21.79 -2.70
C ASN A 304 16.87 20.42 -2.04
N LYS A 305 15.85 19.87 -1.36
CA LYS A 305 15.98 18.68 -0.49
C LYS A 305 16.65 17.47 -1.12
N TYR A 306 16.48 17.26 -2.43
CA TYR A 306 17.09 16.13 -3.11
C TYR A 306 18.55 16.41 -3.46
N ALA A 307 18.89 17.61 -3.91
CA ALA A 307 20.28 18.02 -4.12
C ALA A 307 21.08 17.95 -2.81
N ASP A 308 20.50 18.43 -1.71
CA ASP A 308 21.16 18.50 -0.40
C ASP A 308 21.51 17.13 0.20
N VAL A 309 20.76 16.07 -0.17
CA VAL A 309 21.06 14.67 0.24
C VAL A 309 21.74 13.87 -0.88
N GLY A 310 22.16 14.55 -1.95
CA GLY A 310 22.77 13.95 -3.13
C GLY A 310 21.90 12.88 -3.77
N ALA A 311 20.60 13.16 -3.92
CA ALA A 311 19.55 12.31 -4.51
C ALA A 311 18.89 12.97 -5.73
N HIS A 312 19.67 13.66 -6.56
CA HIS A 312 19.22 14.40 -7.74
C HIS A 312 18.42 13.54 -8.74
N TRP A 313 18.65 12.22 -8.78
CA TRP A 313 17.87 11.27 -9.57
C TRP A 313 16.36 11.26 -9.26
N LYS A 314 15.96 11.64 -8.04
CA LYS A 314 14.54 11.74 -7.67
C LYS A 314 13.82 12.92 -8.33
N GLU A 315 14.54 13.88 -8.89
CA GLU A 315 13.93 15.02 -9.58
C GLU A 315 13.31 14.64 -10.92
N GLY A 316 13.87 13.64 -11.60
CA GLY A 316 13.35 13.09 -12.86
C GLY A 316 12.32 11.97 -12.70
N ALA A 317 11.74 11.78 -11.50
CA ALA A 317 10.87 10.65 -11.17
C ALA A 317 11.49 9.27 -11.47
N ASN A 318 12.82 9.20 -11.50
CA ASN A 318 13.55 7.99 -11.80
C ASN A 318 13.73 7.17 -10.53
N PRO A 319 13.07 6.00 -10.42
CA PRO A 319 13.14 5.21 -9.20
C PRO A 319 14.55 4.62 -9.02
N THR A 320 15.22 4.18 -10.09
CA THR A 320 16.47 3.39 -10.03
C THR A 320 17.69 4.20 -9.64
N GLY A 321 17.67 5.53 -9.69
CA GLY A 321 18.87 6.32 -9.43
C GLY A 321 19.89 6.38 -10.57
N PHE A 322 19.70 5.58 -11.63
CA PHE A 322 20.55 5.55 -12.82
C PHE A 322 19.83 6.18 -14.00
N ASP A 323 20.52 6.94 -14.84
CA ASP A 323 19.90 7.56 -16.02
C ASP A 323 19.35 6.53 -17.02
N GLU A 324 18.51 7.00 -17.94
CA GLU A 324 17.84 6.11 -18.90
C GLU A 324 18.84 5.39 -19.82
N LEU A 325 19.96 6.06 -20.17
CA LEU A 325 21.00 5.48 -21.02
C LEU A 325 21.74 4.35 -20.32
N ALA A 326 22.05 4.49 -19.02
CA ALA A 326 22.63 3.42 -18.22
C ALA A 326 21.69 2.21 -18.11
N GLN A 327 20.39 2.46 -17.97
CA GLN A 327 19.38 1.39 -17.95
C GLN A 327 19.35 0.64 -19.28
N ILE A 328 19.30 1.35 -20.41
CA ILE A 328 19.31 0.75 -21.75
C ILE A 328 20.62 0.00 -22.01
N HIS A 329 21.75 0.52 -21.52
CA HIS A 329 23.05 -0.13 -21.69
C HIS A 329 23.11 -1.51 -21.02
N VAL A 330 22.50 -1.66 -19.84
CA VAL A 330 22.52 -2.92 -19.08
C VAL A 330 21.37 -3.85 -19.47
N LEU A 331 20.16 -3.32 -19.59
CA LEU A 331 18.94 -4.13 -19.76
C LEU A 331 18.48 -4.21 -21.23
N GLY A 332 18.96 -3.33 -22.11
CA GLY A 332 18.45 -3.18 -23.47
C GLY A 332 17.13 -2.38 -23.57
N PHE A 333 16.56 -1.96 -22.44
CA PHE A 333 15.33 -1.17 -22.39
C PHE A 333 15.30 -0.25 -21.15
N PRO A 334 14.56 0.88 -21.19
CA PRO A 334 14.41 1.76 -20.05
C PRO A 334 13.38 1.19 -19.06
N LEU A 335 13.62 1.36 -17.76
CA LEU A 335 12.66 0.99 -16.73
C LEU A 335 11.59 2.09 -16.60
N PRO A 336 10.30 1.73 -16.58
CA PRO A 336 9.24 2.72 -16.54
C PRO A 336 9.22 3.51 -15.22
N SER A 337 8.94 4.80 -15.32
CA SER A 337 8.81 5.69 -14.16
C SER A 337 7.60 5.32 -13.30
N GLY A 338 7.71 5.45 -11.98
CA GLY A 338 6.59 5.23 -11.05
C GLY A 338 6.41 3.79 -10.56
N HIS A 339 7.29 2.87 -10.95
CA HIS A 339 7.29 1.49 -10.48
C HIS A 339 8.03 1.33 -9.15
N SER A 340 7.60 0.31 -8.40
CA SER A 340 8.21 -0.04 -7.12
C SER A 340 9.55 -0.73 -7.35
N ILE A 341 10.65 -0.10 -6.93
CA ILE A 341 11.94 -0.78 -6.80
C ILE A 341 11.76 -1.84 -5.71
N GLY A 342 12.07 -3.11 -6.02
CA GLY A 342 11.94 -4.19 -5.04
C GLY A 342 12.69 -3.84 -3.75
N VAL A 343 12.12 -4.18 -2.59
CA VAL A 343 12.73 -3.90 -1.26
C VAL A 343 14.18 -4.38 -1.16
N LEU A 344 14.51 -5.46 -1.87
CA LEU A 344 15.82 -6.10 -1.86
C LEU A 344 16.78 -5.58 -2.95
N SER A 345 16.31 -4.75 -3.88
CA SER A 345 17.14 -4.16 -4.95
C SER A 345 17.85 -2.86 -4.53
N ASP A 346 17.62 -2.39 -3.30
CA ASP A 346 18.31 -1.25 -2.67
C ASP A 346 19.41 -1.71 -1.68
N LEU A 347 19.64 -3.03 -1.58
CA LEU A 347 20.62 -3.67 -0.71
C LEU A 347 21.92 -3.98 -1.42
#